data_AF-A0A3Q1IZJ7-F1
#
_entry.id   AF-A0A3Q1IZJ7-F1
#
_cell.length_a   1.000
_cell.length_b   1.000
_cell.length_c   1.000
_cell.angle_alpha   90.00
_cell.angle_beta   90.00
_cell.angle_gamma   90.00
#
_symmetry.space_group_name_H-M   'P 1'
#
loop_
_entity.id
_entity.type
_entity.pdbx_description
1 polymer ?
#
loop_
_entity_poly.entity_id
_entity_poly.type
_entity_poly.pdbx_seq_one_letter_code
_entity_poly.pdbx_strand_id
1 'polypeptide(L)'
;MIEPLPGFYLISDRLAQLNPIKPVVMHSLAQEIQGFSKNCLRKQCTRVTTVTGRKLLERRSGGEDGEVVQVEELEEGSGCGFVEDTNLDLQVGVVRPFLLLGSQDAAHDIDILQRYKVSHVLNVAYGVANKFPDYIMYKTLQILDLPDTDITSYLGECSIFIDQAREQEGVVLVHCNAGVSRSSSVVIGYLMLREGLSFQDAHSQVKLARPSTRPNPGFYQQLQSYKP
;
A
#
# COMPACT_ATOMS: atom_id res chain seq x y z
N MET A 1 85.01 -14.52 -34.98
CA MET A 1 84.96 -13.38 -35.90
C MET A 1 83.94 -12.40 -35.34
N ILE A 2 84.41 -11.23 -34.86
CA ILE A 2 84.24 -9.92 -35.53
C ILE A 2 82.77 -9.49 -35.44
N GLU A 3 82.32 -8.39 -34.84
CA GLU A 3 82.90 -7.29 -34.06
C GLU A 3 81.73 -6.59 -33.31
N PRO A 4 82.00 -5.79 -32.26
CA PRO A 4 80.98 -5.07 -31.49
C PRO A 4 80.93 -3.55 -31.81
N LEU A 5 79.93 -2.87 -31.17
CA LEU A 5 79.81 -1.42 -30.84
C LEU A 5 79.21 -0.47 -31.91
N PRO A 6 78.80 0.78 -31.55
CA PRO A 6 78.31 1.32 -30.27
C PRO A 6 77.05 2.21 -30.41
N GLY A 7 76.38 2.50 -29.30
CA GLY A 7 75.32 3.51 -29.26
C GLY A 7 75.08 4.07 -27.86
N PHE A 8 76.15 4.59 -27.24
CA PHE A 8 76.07 5.47 -26.08
C PHE A 8 75.36 6.78 -26.48
N TYR A 9 74.29 7.14 -25.78
CA TYR A 9 74.03 8.54 -25.41
C TYR A 9 73.48 8.60 -23.98
N LEU A 10 74.22 9.35 -23.16
CA LEU A 10 74.00 9.70 -21.77
C LEU A 10 72.82 10.67 -21.62
N ILE A 11 71.93 10.42 -20.66
CA ILE A 11 71.26 11.45 -19.83
C ILE A 11 71.03 10.79 -18.45
N SER A 12 71.95 10.97 -17.51
CA SER A 12 71.88 11.96 -16.44
C SER A 12 70.68 11.76 -15.49
N ASP A 13 71.03 11.38 -14.27
CA ASP A 13 70.36 11.67 -13.00
C ASP A 13 68.97 12.31 -13.09
N ARG A 14 67.96 11.56 -12.66
CA ARG A 14 66.93 12.11 -11.77
C ARG A 14 66.31 11.00 -10.95
N LEU A 15 66.83 10.92 -9.73
CA LEU A 15 66.16 10.35 -8.57
C LEU A 15 64.69 10.78 -8.54
N ALA A 16 63.85 9.81 -8.20
CA ALA A 16 62.43 9.93 -7.94
C ALA A 16 62.04 11.25 -7.28
N GLN A 17 61.33 12.11 -8.02
CA GLN A 17 60.39 13.04 -7.41
C GLN A 17 59.02 12.37 -7.40
N LEU A 18 58.82 11.48 -6.43
CA LEU A 18 57.48 11.17 -5.97
C LEU A 18 56.95 12.45 -5.32
N ASN A 19 55.97 13.09 -5.96
CA ASN A 19 55.22 14.16 -5.30
C ASN A 19 54.67 13.60 -3.98
N PRO A 20 54.86 14.29 -2.84
CA PRO A 20 54.26 13.84 -1.60
C PRO A 20 52.75 13.76 -1.82
N ILE A 21 52.18 12.57 -1.63
CA ILE A 21 50.75 12.38 -1.58
C ILE A 21 50.27 13.31 -0.48
N LYS A 22 49.54 14.37 -0.84
CA LYS A 22 48.91 15.25 0.14
C LYS A 22 48.07 14.34 1.05
N PRO A 23 48.24 14.39 2.37
CA PRO A 23 47.42 13.58 3.25
C PRO A 23 45.98 13.94 2.96
N VAL A 24 45.21 12.96 2.48
CA VAL A 24 43.76 13.08 2.41
C VAL A 24 43.31 13.04 3.86
N VAL A 25 43.06 14.21 4.44
CA VAL A 25 42.46 14.33 5.75
C VAL A 25 41.05 13.78 5.61
N MET A 26 40.85 12.50 5.96
CA MET A 26 39.52 11.95 6.13
C MET A 26 38.95 12.57 7.39
N HIS A 27 38.13 13.60 7.20
CA HIS A 27 37.30 14.11 8.27
C HIS A 27 36.31 13.02 8.65
N SER A 28 36.07 12.84 9.95
CA SER A 28 34.96 11.99 10.34
C SER A 28 33.66 12.65 9.87
N LEU A 29 32.65 11.85 9.53
CA LEU A 29 31.33 12.39 9.16
C LEU A 29 30.81 13.40 10.20
N ALA A 30 31.12 13.20 11.47
CA ALA A 30 30.78 14.13 12.54
C ALA A 30 31.49 15.49 12.42
N GLN A 31 32.77 15.52 12.02
CA GLN A 31 33.51 16.75 11.77
C GLN A 31 33.01 17.48 10.52
N GLU A 32 32.65 16.73 9.47
CA GLU A 32 32.05 17.30 8.27
C GLU A 32 30.70 17.95 8.58
N ILE A 33 29.85 17.30 9.40
CA ILE A 33 28.58 17.85 9.86
C ILE A 33 28.79 19.11 10.72
N GLN A 34 29.79 19.14 11.60
CA GLN A 34 30.09 20.30 12.44
C GLN A 34 30.61 21.50 11.65
N GLY A 35 31.38 21.28 10.58
CA GLY A 35 31.86 22.34 9.69
C GLY A 35 30.87 22.73 8.58
N PHE A 36 29.76 21.99 8.44
CA PHE A 36 28.80 22.19 7.37
C PHE A 36 27.93 23.43 7.58
N SER A 37 28.04 24.39 6.68
CA SER A 37 27.12 25.54 6.66
C SER A 37 25.78 25.14 6.07
N LYS A 38 24.70 25.32 6.84
CA LYS A 38 23.32 25.11 6.36
C LYS A 38 22.98 25.95 5.12
N ASN A 39 23.68 27.07 4.90
CA ASN A 39 23.50 27.95 3.74
C ASN A 39 23.96 27.31 2.42
N CYS A 40 24.74 26.23 2.47
CA CYS A 40 25.16 25.46 1.31
C CYS A 40 24.14 24.38 0.89
N LEU A 41 23.07 24.18 1.66
CA LEU A 41 21.99 23.26 1.29
C LEU A 41 21.24 23.81 0.08
N ARG A 42 20.98 22.94 -0.90
CA ARG A 42 20.03 23.24 -1.96
C ARG A 42 18.69 23.58 -1.31
N LYS A 43 18.10 24.71 -1.70
CA LYS A 43 16.75 25.07 -1.27
C LYS A 43 15.80 23.96 -1.72
N GLN A 44 15.28 23.21 -0.75
CA GLN A 44 14.32 22.14 -1.00
C GLN A 44 12.92 22.64 -0.73
N CYS A 45 12.01 22.18 -1.58
CA CYS A 45 10.58 22.36 -1.40
C CYS A 45 10.02 21.01 -1.01
N THR A 46 9.41 20.91 0.16
CA THR A 46 8.93 19.64 0.70
C THR A 46 7.41 19.62 0.63
N ARG A 47 6.87 18.60 -0.04
CA ARG A 47 5.44 18.32 -0.01
C ARG A 47 5.14 17.48 1.24
N VAL A 48 4.44 18.06 2.21
CA VAL A 48 3.98 17.41 3.44
C VAL A 48 2.53 17.01 3.26
N THR A 49 2.16 15.79 3.64
CA THR A 49 0.77 15.36 3.73
C THR A 49 0.43 15.17 5.20
N THR A 50 -0.57 15.89 5.70
CA THR A 50 -1.01 15.76 7.10
C THR A 50 -1.75 14.44 7.31
N VAL A 51 -1.91 14.05 8.58
CA VAL A 51 -2.76 12.91 8.95
C VAL A 51 -4.23 13.09 8.56
N THR A 52 -4.65 14.34 8.31
CA THR A 52 -5.99 14.69 7.81
C THR A 52 -6.10 14.68 6.29
N GLY A 53 -5.02 14.33 5.56
CA GLY A 53 -4.99 14.28 4.10
C GLY A 53 -4.68 15.60 3.40
N ARG A 54 -4.50 16.70 4.14
CA ARG A 54 -4.15 18.01 3.57
C ARG A 54 -2.72 17.97 3.04
N LYS A 55 -2.51 18.54 1.85
CA LYS A 55 -1.19 18.64 1.23
C LYS A 55 -0.66 20.05 1.35
N LEU A 56 0.51 20.16 1.96
CA LEU A 56 1.19 21.42 2.23
C LEU A 56 2.50 21.43 1.46
N LEU A 57 2.80 22.53 0.78
CA LEU A 57 4.10 22.76 0.18
C LEU A 57 4.91 23.68 1.10
N GLU A 58 5.86 23.09 1.81
CA GLU A 58 6.77 23.83 2.69
C GLU A 58 7.99 24.31 1.91
N ARG A 59 8.24 25.62 1.97
CA ARG A 59 9.49 26.22 1.47
C ARG A 59 10.30 26.74 2.66
N ARG A 60 11.48 26.13 2.89
CA ARG A 60 12.45 26.63 3.87
C ARG A 60 13.26 27.77 3.25
N SER A 61 13.34 28.90 3.95
CA SER A 61 14.31 29.93 3.62
C SER A 61 15.62 29.66 4.35
N GLY A 62 16.75 30.01 3.74
CA GLY A 62 18.10 29.73 4.24
C GLY A 62 18.51 30.65 5.40
N GLY A 63 17.68 30.77 6.43
CA GLY A 63 18.05 31.37 7.72
C GLY A 63 18.66 30.33 8.67
N GLU A 64 19.44 30.78 9.65
CA GLU A 64 20.26 29.94 10.55
C GLU A 64 19.45 28.86 11.30
N ASP A 65 18.15 29.11 11.50
CA ASP A 65 17.23 28.26 12.27
C ASP A 65 16.34 27.32 11.44
N GLY A 66 16.44 27.34 10.10
CA GLY A 66 15.67 26.42 9.25
C GLY A 66 14.16 26.65 9.28
N GLU A 67 13.73 27.88 9.60
CA GLU A 67 12.32 28.27 9.66
C GLU A 67 11.59 28.03 8.33
N VAL A 68 10.37 27.52 8.45
CA VAL A 68 9.42 27.37 7.34
C VAL A 68 8.79 28.74 7.11
N VAL A 69 9.07 29.34 5.94
CA VAL A 69 8.65 30.73 5.65
C VAL A 69 7.33 30.77 4.90
N GLN A 70 7.00 29.73 4.14
CA GLN A 70 5.75 29.64 3.39
C GLN A 70 5.20 28.21 3.39
N VAL A 71 3.90 28.13 3.67
CA VAL A 71 3.08 26.91 3.58
C VAL A 71 1.95 27.24 2.61
N GLU A 72 2.04 26.70 1.39
CA GLU A 72 0.94 26.76 0.43
C GLU A 72 0.10 25.49 0.56
N GLU A 73 -1.22 25.64 0.70
CA GLU A 73 -2.15 24.52 0.66
C GLU A 73 -2.36 24.14 -0.80
N LEU A 74 -1.93 22.94 -1.18
CA LEU A 74 -2.09 22.43 -2.53
C LEU A 74 -3.53 21.95 -2.71
N GLU A 75 -4.19 22.36 -3.78
CA GLU A 75 -5.54 21.89 -4.12
C GLU A 75 -5.62 20.36 -4.13
N GLU A 76 -6.76 19.84 -3.69
CA GLU A 76 -7.05 18.42 -3.44
C GLU A 76 -6.97 17.57 -4.72
N GLY A 77 -5.75 17.26 -5.17
CA GLY A 77 -5.52 16.11 -6.03
C GLY A 77 -5.70 14.83 -5.21
N SER A 78 -6.65 13.98 -5.58
CA SER A 78 -7.20 12.82 -4.84
C SER A 78 -6.22 11.68 -4.45
N GLY A 79 -4.90 11.88 -4.52
CA GLY A 79 -3.93 10.83 -4.21
C GLY A 79 -3.22 11.04 -2.88
N CYS A 80 -3.41 10.16 -1.90
CA CYS A 80 -2.45 9.97 -0.81
C CYS A 80 -1.05 9.68 -1.40
N GLY A 81 0.04 9.98 -0.66
CA GLY A 81 1.43 9.98 -1.15
C GLY A 81 2.03 8.64 -1.61
N PHE A 82 1.21 7.71 -2.09
CA PHE A 82 1.59 6.47 -2.73
C PHE A 82 1.61 6.67 -4.26
N VAL A 83 2.45 5.89 -4.94
CA VAL A 83 2.33 5.75 -6.40
C VAL A 83 1.07 4.92 -6.63
N GLU A 84 0.08 5.51 -7.29
CA GLU A 84 -1.15 4.83 -7.65
C GLU A 84 -0.84 3.80 -8.74
N ASP A 85 -0.92 2.51 -8.39
CA ASP A 85 -0.86 1.45 -9.39
C ASP A 85 -2.17 1.51 -10.20
N THR A 86 -2.04 1.77 -11.49
CA THR A 86 -3.20 1.93 -12.40
C THR A 86 -3.66 0.61 -12.99
N ASN A 87 -3.00 -0.51 -12.64
CA ASN A 87 -3.45 -1.82 -13.06
C ASN A 87 -4.72 -2.23 -12.31
N LEU A 88 -5.76 -2.58 -13.07
CA LEU A 88 -7.01 -3.10 -12.52
C LEU A 88 -6.78 -4.45 -11.83
N ASP A 89 -7.32 -4.62 -10.62
CA ASP A 89 -7.35 -5.90 -9.92
C ASP A 89 -8.68 -6.61 -10.18
N LEU A 90 -8.76 -7.35 -11.28
CA LEU A 90 -9.94 -8.13 -11.66
C LEU A 90 -9.95 -9.55 -11.06
N GLN A 91 -9.04 -9.87 -10.13
CA GLN A 91 -8.99 -11.20 -9.54
C GLN A 91 -10.18 -11.40 -8.58
N VAL A 92 -10.92 -12.49 -8.75
CA VAL A 92 -12.00 -12.89 -7.84
C VAL A 92 -11.58 -14.13 -7.06
N GLY A 93 -11.62 -14.04 -5.73
CA GLY A 93 -11.45 -15.18 -4.85
C GLY A 93 -12.76 -15.91 -4.66
N VAL A 94 -12.81 -17.18 -5.05
CA VAL A 94 -13.98 -18.05 -4.83
C VAL A 94 -13.82 -18.75 -3.48
N VAL A 95 -14.50 -18.28 -2.45
CA VAL A 95 -14.41 -18.87 -1.09
C VAL A 95 -15.40 -20.02 -0.95
N ARG A 96 -16.61 -19.82 -1.45
CA ARG A 96 -17.64 -20.85 -1.66
C ARG A 96 -18.27 -20.64 -3.04
N PRO A 97 -19.00 -21.62 -3.60
CA PRO A 97 -19.71 -21.44 -4.87
C PRO A 97 -20.64 -20.22 -4.90
N PHE A 98 -21.21 -19.83 -3.75
CA PHE A 98 -22.11 -18.68 -3.60
C PHE A 98 -21.44 -17.44 -2.97
N LEU A 99 -20.17 -17.54 -2.51
CA LEU A 99 -19.50 -16.48 -1.76
C LEU A 99 -18.14 -16.15 -2.36
N LEU A 100 -18.07 -14.97 -2.95
CA LEU A 100 -16.91 -14.45 -3.66
C LEU A 100 -16.32 -13.25 -2.92
N LEU A 101 -15.01 -13.03 -3.10
CA LEU A 101 -14.25 -11.92 -2.55
C LEU A 101 -13.50 -11.19 -3.67
N GLY A 102 -13.61 -9.86 -3.72
CA GLY A 102 -12.93 -9.06 -4.74
C GLY A 102 -12.64 -7.62 -4.33
N SER A 103 -12.00 -6.91 -5.27
CA SER A 103 -11.76 -5.46 -5.23
C SER A 103 -12.98 -4.69 -5.78
N GLN A 104 -12.90 -3.37 -5.71
CA GLN A 104 -13.83 -2.48 -6.41
C GLN A 104 -13.77 -2.70 -7.93
N ASP A 105 -12.58 -2.88 -8.51
CA ASP A 105 -12.41 -3.05 -9.96
C ASP A 105 -13.22 -4.25 -10.45
N ALA A 106 -13.12 -5.39 -9.74
CA ALA A 106 -13.91 -6.57 -10.03
C ALA A 106 -15.43 -6.34 -9.85
N ALA A 107 -15.84 -5.56 -8.85
CA ALA A 107 -17.24 -5.21 -8.62
C ALA A 107 -17.80 -4.19 -9.63
N HIS A 108 -16.92 -3.46 -10.32
CA HIS A 108 -17.24 -2.47 -11.35
C HIS A 108 -17.08 -3.00 -12.78
N ASP A 109 -16.81 -4.29 -12.93
CA ASP A 109 -16.66 -4.97 -14.20
C ASP A 109 -17.86 -5.91 -14.44
N ILE A 110 -18.70 -5.57 -15.43
CA ILE A 110 -19.93 -6.32 -15.69
C ILE A 110 -19.64 -7.73 -16.24
N ASP A 111 -18.55 -7.92 -16.97
CA ASP A 111 -18.18 -9.21 -17.55
C ASP A 111 -17.76 -10.18 -16.44
N ILE A 112 -17.02 -9.70 -15.44
CA ILE A 112 -16.71 -10.46 -14.22
C ILE A 112 -18.00 -10.84 -13.48
N LEU A 113 -18.89 -9.88 -13.23
CA LEU A 113 -20.15 -10.16 -12.53
C LEU A 113 -20.99 -11.21 -13.27
N GLN A 114 -21.12 -11.11 -14.59
CA GLN A 114 -21.85 -12.08 -15.41
C GLN A 114 -21.17 -13.45 -15.45
N ARG A 115 -19.84 -13.48 -15.61
CA ARG A 115 -19.05 -14.73 -15.66
C ARG A 115 -19.23 -15.55 -14.38
N TYR A 116 -19.24 -14.89 -13.24
CA TYR A 116 -19.45 -15.52 -11.93
C TYR A 116 -20.93 -15.61 -11.52
N LYS A 117 -21.85 -15.15 -12.38
CA LYS A 117 -23.30 -15.13 -12.13
C LYS A 117 -23.67 -14.42 -10.82
N VAL A 118 -22.94 -13.34 -10.51
CA VAL A 118 -23.19 -12.52 -9.33
C VAL A 118 -24.58 -11.91 -9.44
N SER A 119 -25.42 -12.18 -8.43
CA SER A 119 -26.75 -11.58 -8.30
C SER A 119 -26.80 -10.54 -7.17
N HIS A 120 -25.87 -10.64 -6.22
CA HIS A 120 -25.80 -9.79 -5.04
C HIS A 120 -24.39 -9.24 -4.84
N VAL A 121 -24.29 -7.98 -4.44
CA VAL A 121 -23.02 -7.35 -4.07
C VAL A 121 -23.11 -6.74 -2.69
N LEU A 122 -22.21 -7.16 -1.80
CA LEU A 122 -22.00 -6.57 -0.49
C LEU A 122 -20.79 -5.63 -0.56
N ASN A 123 -21.07 -4.33 -0.67
CA ASN A 123 -20.08 -3.28 -0.71
C ASN A 123 -19.77 -2.80 0.72
N VAL A 124 -18.60 -3.15 1.23
CA VAL A 124 -18.12 -2.73 2.57
C VAL A 124 -17.04 -1.65 2.50
N ALA A 125 -16.94 -0.95 1.37
CA ALA A 125 -16.01 0.16 1.19
C ALA A 125 -16.62 1.52 1.57
N TYR A 126 -15.76 2.38 2.10
CA TYR A 126 -16.04 3.78 2.31
C TYR A 126 -15.84 4.57 1.00
N GLY A 127 -16.82 5.38 0.61
CA GLY A 127 -16.74 6.29 -0.54
C GLY A 127 -16.84 5.63 -1.92
N VAL A 128 -17.22 4.35 -2.00
CA VAL A 128 -17.32 3.61 -3.26
C VAL A 128 -18.77 3.43 -3.67
N ALA A 129 -19.13 3.91 -4.88
CA ALA A 129 -20.47 3.79 -5.43
C ALA A 129 -20.74 2.42 -6.06
N ASN A 130 -22.01 2.03 -6.11
CA ASN A 130 -22.48 0.81 -6.77
C ASN A 130 -22.75 1.11 -8.26
N LYS A 131 -22.20 0.30 -9.17
CA LYS A 131 -22.19 0.65 -10.60
C LYS A 131 -23.37 0.10 -11.40
N PHE A 132 -23.98 -1.02 -10.98
CA PHE A 132 -25.01 -1.72 -11.75
C PHE A 132 -26.31 -1.97 -10.96
N PRO A 133 -26.90 -0.94 -10.31
CA PRO A 133 -28.04 -1.12 -9.40
C PRO A 133 -29.30 -1.68 -10.07
N ASP A 134 -29.43 -1.56 -11.39
CA ASP A 134 -30.58 -2.08 -12.14
C ASP A 134 -30.55 -3.61 -12.32
N TYR A 135 -29.38 -4.23 -12.18
CA TYR A 135 -29.18 -5.66 -12.46
C TYR A 135 -28.74 -6.47 -11.24
N ILE A 136 -28.19 -5.80 -10.22
CA ILE A 136 -27.55 -6.42 -9.07
C ILE A 136 -28.20 -5.90 -7.80
N MET A 137 -28.52 -6.80 -6.88
CA MET A 137 -28.98 -6.40 -5.55
C MET A 137 -27.78 -5.97 -4.70
N TYR A 138 -27.79 -4.73 -4.22
CA TYR A 138 -26.71 -4.20 -3.41
C TYR A 138 -27.10 -4.08 -1.94
N LYS A 139 -26.12 -4.33 -1.07
CA LYS A 139 -26.07 -3.79 0.28
C LYS A 139 -24.77 -3.05 0.47
N THR A 140 -24.84 -1.85 1.03
CA THR A 140 -23.66 -1.01 1.26
C THR A 140 -23.52 -0.69 2.74
N LEU A 141 -22.34 -0.96 3.30
CA LEU A 141 -21.95 -0.59 4.66
C LEU A 141 -20.64 0.20 4.56
N GLN A 142 -20.67 1.46 4.99
CA GLN A 142 -19.53 2.37 4.85
C GLN A 142 -18.52 2.11 5.98
N ILE A 143 -17.62 1.14 5.78
CA ILE A 143 -16.63 0.75 6.77
C ILE A 143 -15.27 1.40 6.47
N LEU A 144 -14.71 2.09 7.46
CA LEU A 144 -13.35 2.63 7.40
C LEU A 144 -12.32 1.52 7.60
N ASP A 145 -11.21 1.57 6.86
CA ASP A 145 -10.13 0.57 6.96
C ASP A 145 -9.09 0.97 8.02
N LEU A 146 -9.57 1.24 9.24
CA LEU A 146 -8.74 1.65 10.35
C LEU A 146 -8.69 0.55 11.42
N PRO A 147 -7.54 0.32 12.08
CA PRO A 147 -7.43 -0.67 13.15
C PRO A 147 -8.45 -0.49 14.29
N ASP A 148 -8.84 0.76 14.56
CA ASP A 148 -9.78 1.11 15.64
C ASP A 148 -11.26 0.97 15.24
N THR A 149 -11.56 0.68 13.96
CA THR A 149 -12.94 0.43 13.52
C THR A 149 -13.39 -0.93 14.03
N ASP A 150 -14.54 -1.01 14.70
CA ASP A 150 -15.11 -2.28 15.15
C ASP A 150 -15.76 -3.05 13.98
N ILE A 151 -14.99 -3.95 13.35
CA ILE A 151 -15.49 -4.77 12.24
C ILE A 151 -16.49 -5.83 12.72
N THR A 152 -16.41 -6.26 13.97
CA THR A 152 -17.22 -7.36 14.50
C THR A 152 -18.70 -6.96 14.63
N SER A 153 -18.96 -5.68 14.92
CA SER A 153 -20.32 -5.12 14.96
C SER A 153 -21.09 -5.26 13.64
N TYR A 154 -20.40 -5.33 12.49
CA TYR A 154 -21.02 -5.44 11.16
C TYR A 154 -21.27 -6.89 10.72
N LEU A 155 -20.63 -7.87 11.36
CA LEU A 155 -20.62 -9.26 10.88
C LEU A 155 -22.02 -9.87 10.86
N GLY A 156 -22.86 -9.57 11.85
CA GLY A 156 -24.24 -10.05 11.89
C GLY A 156 -25.07 -9.57 10.70
N GLU A 157 -25.03 -8.26 10.44
CA GLU A 157 -25.76 -7.65 9.34
C GLU A 157 -25.24 -8.09 7.96
N CYS A 158 -23.92 -8.21 7.80
CA CYS A 158 -23.29 -8.74 6.59
C CYS A 158 -23.71 -10.20 6.35
N SER A 159 -23.72 -11.01 7.39
CA SER A 159 -24.03 -12.44 7.27
C SER A 159 -25.48 -12.67 6.89
N ILE A 160 -26.41 -11.89 7.43
CA ILE A 160 -27.83 -11.94 7.03
C ILE A 160 -27.99 -11.70 5.53
N PHE A 161 -27.31 -10.70 4.97
CA PHE A 161 -27.37 -10.43 3.54
C PHE A 161 -26.79 -11.57 2.70
N ILE A 162 -25.66 -12.14 3.14
CA ILE A 162 -25.04 -13.28 2.45
C ILE A 162 -25.97 -14.50 2.48
N ASP A 163 -26.61 -14.78 3.61
CA ASP A 163 -27.53 -15.91 3.76
C ASP A 163 -28.79 -15.73 2.91
N GLN A 164 -29.38 -14.53 2.89
CA GLN A 164 -30.53 -14.22 2.05
C GLN A 164 -30.25 -14.48 0.57
N ALA A 165 -29.08 -14.05 0.09
CA ALA A 165 -28.67 -14.31 -1.28
C ALA A 165 -28.47 -15.81 -1.54
N ARG A 166 -27.85 -16.53 -0.59
CA ARG A 166 -27.65 -17.98 -0.67
C ARG A 166 -28.98 -18.74 -0.72
N GLU A 167 -29.96 -18.35 0.09
CA GLU A 167 -31.31 -18.93 0.13
C GLU A 167 -32.06 -18.71 -1.19
N GLN A 168 -31.76 -17.63 -1.90
CA GLN A 168 -32.28 -17.34 -3.24
C GLN A 168 -31.48 -18.03 -4.36
N GLU A 169 -30.61 -18.98 -4.03
CA GLU A 169 -29.68 -19.65 -4.96
C GLU A 169 -28.78 -18.65 -5.73
N GLY A 170 -28.55 -17.49 -5.13
CA GLY A 170 -27.73 -16.41 -5.67
C GLY A 170 -26.24 -16.55 -5.35
N VAL A 171 -25.45 -15.70 -6.00
CA VAL A 171 -24.01 -15.57 -5.77
C VAL A 171 -23.70 -14.16 -5.29
N VAL A 172 -22.98 -14.06 -4.18
CA VAL A 172 -22.60 -12.81 -3.53
C VAL A 172 -21.14 -12.49 -3.81
N LEU A 173 -20.87 -11.28 -4.29
CA LEU A 173 -19.53 -10.69 -4.26
C LEU A 173 -19.41 -9.73 -3.09
N VAL A 174 -18.53 -10.03 -2.14
CA VAL A 174 -18.15 -9.10 -1.06
C VAL A 174 -16.90 -8.33 -1.50
N HIS A 175 -16.99 -7.00 -1.53
CA HIS A 175 -15.85 -6.16 -1.93
C HIS A 175 -15.66 -4.94 -1.03
N CYS A 176 -14.44 -4.41 -1.06
CA CYS A 176 -14.11 -3.08 -0.57
C CYS A 176 -13.36 -2.32 -1.68
N ASN A 177 -12.38 -1.46 -1.37
CA ASN A 177 -11.55 -0.84 -2.41
C ASN A 177 -10.61 -1.88 -3.05
N ALA A 178 -9.66 -2.41 -2.29
CA ALA A 178 -8.64 -3.34 -2.82
C ALA A 178 -9.00 -4.83 -2.68
N GLY A 179 -10.07 -5.17 -1.96
CA GLY A 179 -10.38 -6.57 -1.67
C GLY A 179 -9.35 -7.26 -0.77
N VAL A 180 -8.67 -6.49 0.09
CA VAL A 180 -7.52 -6.94 0.90
C VAL A 180 -7.85 -7.02 2.39
N SER A 181 -8.47 -5.98 2.97
CA SER A 181 -8.70 -5.86 4.41
C SER A 181 -10.19 -6.02 4.75
N ARG A 182 -10.98 -4.93 4.74
CA ARG A 182 -12.42 -4.92 5.11
C ARG A 182 -13.25 -6.08 4.59
N SER A 183 -13.32 -6.28 3.27
CA SER A 183 -14.14 -7.34 2.68
C SER A 183 -13.65 -8.73 3.06
N SER A 184 -12.33 -8.93 3.12
CA SER A 184 -11.77 -10.21 3.57
C SER A 184 -12.10 -10.49 5.04
N SER A 185 -12.06 -9.46 5.89
CA SER A 185 -12.43 -9.56 7.30
C SER A 185 -13.89 -9.95 7.48
N VAL A 186 -14.79 -9.37 6.67
CA VAL A 186 -16.21 -9.74 6.67
C VAL A 186 -16.40 -11.19 6.23
N VAL A 187 -15.71 -11.64 5.18
CA VAL A 187 -15.81 -13.03 4.70
C VAL A 187 -15.25 -14.02 5.73
N ILE A 188 -14.12 -13.70 6.38
CA ILE A 188 -13.57 -14.51 7.48
C ILE A 188 -14.60 -14.60 8.61
N GLY A 189 -15.15 -13.46 9.05
CA GLY A 189 -16.15 -13.41 10.10
C GLY A 189 -17.42 -14.18 9.74
N TYR A 190 -17.85 -14.16 8.47
CA TYR A 190 -18.97 -14.98 7.98
C TYR A 190 -18.70 -16.48 8.15
N LEU A 191 -17.52 -16.96 7.71
CA LEU A 191 -17.17 -18.38 7.86
C LEU A 191 -17.10 -18.79 9.33
N MET A 192 -16.59 -17.91 10.21
CA MET A 192 -16.60 -18.16 11.65
C MET A 192 -18.02 -18.25 12.20
N LEU A 193 -18.88 -17.27 11.87
CA LEU A 193 -20.23 -17.15 12.41
C LEU A 193 -21.21 -18.19 11.88
N ARG A 194 -21.13 -18.54 10.58
CA ARG A 194 -22.10 -19.43 9.92
C ARG A 194 -21.64 -20.85 9.74
N GLU A 195 -20.33 -21.07 9.64
CA GLU A 195 -19.77 -22.41 9.46
C GLU A 195 -19.04 -22.92 10.72
N GLY A 196 -18.95 -22.10 11.77
CA GLY A 196 -18.31 -22.48 13.03
C GLY A 196 -16.80 -22.70 12.91
N LEU A 197 -16.16 -22.15 11.87
CA LEU A 197 -14.72 -22.30 11.69
C LEU A 197 -13.93 -21.51 12.73
N SER A 198 -12.77 -22.05 13.12
CA SER A 198 -11.80 -21.28 13.88
C SER A 198 -11.31 -20.10 13.04
N PHE A 199 -10.86 -19.02 13.70
CA PHE A 199 -10.26 -17.89 13.00
C PHE A 199 -9.11 -18.33 12.06
N GLN A 200 -8.25 -19.25 12.51
CA GLN A 200 -7.11 -19.72 11.72
C GLN A 200 -7.55 -20.48 10.46
N ASP A 201 -8.58 -21.33 10.56
CA ASP A 201 -9.10 -22.08 9.42
C ASP A 201 -9.82 -21.15 8.44
N ALA A 202 -10.67 -20.26 8.94
CA ALA A 202 -11.39 -19.28 8.13
C ALA A 202 -10.41 -18.35 7.38
N HIS A 203 -9.44 -17.76 8.09
CA HIS A 203 -8.42 -16.91 7.49
C HIS A 203 -7.59 -17.66 6.44
N SER A 204 -7.19 -18.90 6.72
CA SER A 204 -6.42 -19.72 5.78
C SER A 204 -7.22 -20.01 4.50
N GLN A 205 -8.50 -20.36 4.61
CA GLN A 205 -9.34 -20.61 3.44
C GLN A 205 -9.55 -19.36 2.57
N VAL A 206 -9.78 -18.20 3.20
CA VAL A 206 -9.91 -16.93 2.46
C VAL A 206 -8.58 -16.53 1.81
N LYS A 207 -7.45 -16.74 2.50
CA LYS A 207 -6.11 -16.49 1.96
C LYS A 207 -5.78 -17.39 0.77
N LEU A 208 -6.20 -18.65 0.80
CA LEU A 208 -6.05 -19.59 -0.32
C LEU A 208 -6.90 -19.15 -1.52
N ALA A 209 -8.14 -18.72 -1.29
CA ALA A 209 -9.02 -18.24 -2.35
C ALA A 209 -8.54 -16.92 -2.98
N ARG A 210 -7.97 -16.01 -2.17
CA ARG A 210 -7.42 -14.73 -2.63
C ARG A 210 -6.11 -14.41 -1.88
N PRO A 211 -4.94 -14.71 -2.48
CA PRO A 211 -3.63 -14.55 -1.83
C PRO A 211 -3.28 -13.14 -1.36
N SER A 212 -3.87 -12.09 -1.94
CA SER A 212 -3.67 -10.69 -1.52
C SER A 212 -4.34 -10.35 -0.20
N THR A 213 -5.27 -11.18 0.29
CA THR A 213 -5.98 -11.01 1.57
C THR A 213 -5.02 -10.72 2.73
N ARG A 214 -5.26 -9.64 3.44
CA ARG A 214 -4.50 -9.19 4.59
C ARG A 214 -5.36 -8.18 5.36
N PRO A 215 -6.23 -8.64 6.28
CA PRO A 215 -6.88 -7.78 7.25
C PRO A 215 -5.88 -6.81 7.88
N ASN A 216 -6.30 -5.57 8.13
CA ASN A 216 -5.47 -4.68 8.93
C ASN A 216 -5.25 -5.27 10.35
N PRO A 217 -4.20 -4.85 11.08
CA PRO A 217 -3.86 -5.47 12.37
C PRO A 217 -4.99 -5.44 13.40
N GLY A 218 -5.80 -4.37 13.43
CA GLY A 218 -6.94 -4.26 14.35
C GLY A 218 -8.04 -5.25 14.01
N PHE A 219 -8.44 -5.35 12.74
CA PHE A 219 -9.42 -6.35 12.31
C PHE A 219 -8.94 -7.77 12.55
N TYR A 220 -7.66 -8.05 12.31
CA TYR A 220 -7.07 -9.35 12.59
C TYR A 220 -7.22 -9.73 14.06
N GLN A 221 -6.86 -8.81 14.98
CA GLN A 221 -6.98 -9.04 16.43
C GLN A 221 -8.43 -9.17 16.88
N GLN A 222 -9.32 -8.33 16.36
CA GLN A 222 -10.74 -8.39 16.64
C GLN A 222 -11.32 -9.75 16.23
N LEU A 223 -11.06 -10.21 15.01
CA LEU A 223 -11.52 -11.52 14.52
C LEU A 223 -10.87 -12.68 15.28
N GLN A 224 -9.60 -12.60 15.64
CA GLN A 224 -8.94 -13.63 16.44
C GLN A 224 -9.56 -13.76 17.84
N SER A 225 -10.03 -12.66 18.41
CA SER A 225 -10.68 -12.61 19.73
C SER A 225 -12.20 -12.83 19.66
N TYR A 226 -12.77 -12.78 18.46
CA TYR A 226 -14.20 -12.88 18.23
C TYR A 226 -14.69 -14.31 18.52
N LYS A 227 -15.76 -14.39 19.30
CA LYS A 227 -16.46 -15.64 19.62
C LYS A 227 -17.91 -15.48 19.14
N PRO A 228 -18.26 -16.10 18.01
CA PRO A 228 -19.61 -16.14 17.48
C PRO A 228 -20.66 -16.63 18.48
#